data_AF-A0A662LZW8-F1
#
_entry.id   AF-A0A662LZW8-F1
#
_cell.length_a   1.000
_cell.length_b   1.000
_cell.length_c   1.000
_cell.angle_alpha   90.00
_cell.angle_beta   90.00
_cell.angle_gamma   90.00
#
_symmetry.space_group_name_H-M   'P 1'
#
loop_
_entity.id
_entity.type
_entity.pdbx_description
1 polymer ?
#
loop_
_entity_poly.entity_id
_entity_poly.type
_entity_poly.pdbx_seq_one_letter_code
_entity_poly.pdbx_strand_id
1 'polypeptide(L)' 'MSDDKSWIADIVFIFYVLVILTVASFIYFAYALTNLESIEVAIGAAVLWAIMIPYPVYWYLKKKLHN' A
#
# COMPACT_ATOMS: atom_id res chain seq x y z
N MET A 1 19.22 -15.72 17.57
CA MET A 1 19.48 -14.68 16.54
C MET A 1 18.20 -14.41 15.73
N SER A 2 17.07 -14.16 16.39
CA SER A 2 15.73 -14.20 15.78
C SER A 2 15.02 -12.85 15.67
N ASP A 3 15.38 -11.85 16.49
CA ASP A 3 14.63 -10.57 16.51
C ASP A 3 15.05 -9.58 15.42
N ASP A 4 16.30 -9.66 14.94
CA ASP A 4 16.85 -8.65 14.03
C ASP A 4 16.19 -8.62 12.65
N LYS A 5 15.55 -9.70 12.22
CA LYS A 5 14.87 -9.76 10.91
C LYS A 5 13.42 -9.28 10.95
N SER A 6 12.81 -9.22 12.14
CA SER A 6 11.41 -8.77 12.28
C SER A 6 11.29 -7.27 12.09
N TRP A 7 12.17 -6.49 12.76
CA TRP A 7 12.08 -5.03 12.74
C TRP A 7 12.34 -4.43 11.35
N ILE A 8 13.19 -5.06 10.53
CA ILE A 8 13.40 -4.64 9.14
C ILE A 8 12.11 -4.78 8.32
N ALA A 9 11.38 -5.89 8.49
CA ALA A 9 10.11 -6.10 7.79
C ALA A 9 9.04 -5.09 8.24
N ASP A 10 9.02 -4.74 9.53
CA ASP A 10 8.15 -3.69 10.07
C ASP A 10 8.44 -2.32 9.43
N ILE A 11 9.71 -1.91 9.41
CA ILE A 11 10.13 -0.63 8.80
C ILE A 11 9.78 -0.59 7.32
N VAL A 12 10.05 -1.67 6.57
CA VAL A 12 9.76 -1.74 5.13
C VAL A 12 8.25 -1.65 4.87
N PHE A 13 7.44 -2.36 5.66
CA PHE A 13 5.99 -2.31 5.51
C PHE A 13 5.42 -0.94 5.85
N ILE A 14 5.87 -0.34 6.96
CA ILE A 14 5.45 1.02 7.36
C ILE A 14 5.86 2.04 6.30
N PHE A 15 7.09 1.97 5.79
CA PHE A 15 7.56 2.84 4.71
C PHE A 15 6.71 2.68 3.45
N TYR A 16 6.38 1.44 3.07
CA TYR A 16 5.50 1.19 1.94
C TYR A 16 4.13 1.86 2.13
N VAL A 17 3.51 1.69 3.30
CA VAL A 17 2.18 2.24 3.59
C VAL A 17 2.20 3.78 3.65
N LEU A 18 3.17 4.37 4.35
CA LEU A 18 3.22 5.82 4.59
C LEU A 18 3.76 6.62 3.40
N VAL A 19 4.59 6.01 2.57
CA VAL A 19 5.25 6.72 1.47
C VAL A 19 4.72 6.23 0.14
N ILE A 20 4.90 4.94 -0.17
CA ILE A 20 4.60 4.42 -1.52
C ILE A 20 3.10 4.47 -1.81
N LEU A 21 2.27 3.94 -0.89
CA LEU A 21 0.82 3.91 -1.07
C LEU A 21 0.23 5.34 -1.04
N THR A 22 0.72 6.20 -0.14
CA THR A 22 0.28 7.60 -0.05
C THR A 22 0.62 8.38 -1.31
N VAL A 23 1.86 8.30 -1.81
CA VAL A 23 2.28 8.99 -3.04
C VAL A 23 1.50 8.50 -4.24
N ALA A 24 1.34 7.18 -4.41
CA ALA A 24 0.57 6.63 -5.53
C ALA A 24 -0.91 7.05 -5.48
N SER A 25 -1.52 7.00 -4.28
CA SER A 25 -2.90 7.45 -4.09
C SER A 25 -3.02 8.95 -4.36
N PHE A 26 -2.08 9.77 -3.88
CA PHE A 26 -2.07 11.20 -4.11
C PHE A 26 -1.99 11.54 -5.59
N ILE A 27 -1.07 10.92 -6.33
CA ILE A 27 -0.94 11.11 -7.79
C ILE A 27 -2.25 10.74 -8.49
N TYR A 28 -2.84 9.59 -8.12
CA TYR A 28 -4.11 9.16 -8.67
C TYR A 28 -5.22 10.19 -8.40
N PHE A 29 -5.42 10.59 -7.15
CA PHE A 29 -6.49 11.52 -6.77
C PHE A 29 -6.29 12.92 -7.35
N ALA A 30 -5.04 13.42 -7.44
CA ALA A 30 -4.74 14.72 -8.03
C ALA A 30 -5.21 14.78 -9.49
N TYR A 31 -5.03 13.70 -10.25
CA TYR A 31 -5.52 13.58 -11.62
C TYR A 31 -7.03 13.28 -11.68
N ALA A 32 -7.47 12.29 -10.92
CA ALA A 32 -8.83 11.74 -11.03
C ALA A 32 -9.89 12.76 -10.59
N LEU A 33 -9.65 13.48 -9.48
CA LEU A 33 -10.61 14.48 -8.97
C LEU A 33 -10.77 15.70 -9.88
N THR A 34 -9.84 15.92 -10.82
CA THR A 34 -9.89 17.06 -11.75
C THR A 34 -10.44 16.68 -13.13
N ASN A 35 -10.43 15.39 -13.49
CA ASN A 35 -10.73 14.93 -14.84
C ASN A 35 -11.87 13.91 -14.93
N LEU A 36 -12.28 13.31 -13.81
CA LEU A 36 -13.24 12.22 -13.78
C LEU A 36 -14.44 12.55 -12.90
N GLU A 37 -15.56 11.92 -13.22
CA GLU A 37 -16.76 11.93 -12.41
C GLU A 37 -16.56 11.10 -11.13
N SER A 38 -17.35 11.41 -10.09
CA SER A 38 -17.11 10.89 -8.74
C SER A 38 -17.15 9.35 -8.65
N ILE A 39 -17.95 8.69 -9.48
CA ILE A 39 -18.10 7.24 -9.46
C ILE A 39 -16.86 6.54 -10.04
N GLU A 40 -16.28 7.09 -11.11
CA GLU A 40 -15.05 6.63 -11.76
C GLU A 40 -13.85 6.82 -10.83
N VAL A 41 -13.81 7.93 -10.09
CA VAL A 41 -12.79 8.16 -9.05
C VAL A 41 -12.87 7.08 -7.97
N ALA A 42 -14.07 6.74 -7.51
CA ALA A 42 -14.25 5.72 -6.48
C ALA A 42 -13.84 4.31 -6.98
N ILE A 43 -14.24 3.95 -8.21
CA ILE A 43 -13.89 2.66 -8.82
C ILE A 43 -12.38 2.57 -9.03
N GLY A 44 -11.74 3.60 -9.58
CA GLY A 44 -10.30 3.58 -9.82
C GLY A 44 -9.49 3.56 -8.53
N ALA A 45 -9.93 4.24 -7.46
CA ALA A 45 -9.33 4.12 -6.13
C ALA A 45 -9.40 2.68 -5.61
N ALA A 46 -10.56 2.04 -5.73
CA ALA A 46 -10.74 0.64 -5.32
C ALA A 46 -9.81 -0.30 -6.10
N VAL A 47 -9.68 -0.11 -7.41
CA VAL A 47 -8.77 -0.89 -8.27
C VAL A 47 -7.30 -0.65 -7.88
N LEU A 48 -6.89 0.60 -7.70
CA LEU A 48 -5.53 0.96 -7.30
C LEU A 48 -5.15 0.25 -5.99
N TRP A 49 -6.01 0.34 -4.98
CA TRP A 49 -5.77 -0.28 -3.69
C TRP A 49 -5.84 -1.81 -3.75
N ALA A 50 -6.74 -2.39 -4.56
CA ALA A 50 -6.80 -3.83 -4.78
C ALA A 50 -5.52 -4.38 -5.42
N ILE A 51 -4.79 -3.59 -6.20
CA ILE A 51 -3.50 -3.98 -6.77
C ILE A 51 -2.37 -3.78 -5.75
N MET A 52 -2.37 -2.64 -5.06
CA MET A 52 -1.23 -2.22 -4.25
C MET A 52 -1.20 -2.83 -2.85
N ILE A 53 -2.35 -3.11 -2.23
CA ILE A 53 -2.40 -3.53 -0.81
C ILE A 53 -2.17 -5.04 -0.61
N PRO A 54 -2.75 -5.96 -1.39
CA PRO A 54 -2.75 -7.38 -1.02
C PRO A 54 -1.35 -8.00 -0.90
N TYR A 55 -0.44 -7.72 -1.84
CA TYR A 55 0.89 -8.35 -1.84
C TYR A 55 1.77 -7.87 -0.68
N PRO A 56 1.94 -6.55 -0.43
CA PRO A 56 2.69 -6.06 0.73
C PRO A 56 2.14 -6.57 2.06
N VAL A 57 0.82 -6.62 2.21
CA VAL A 57 0.17 -7.15 3.42
C VAL A 57 0.46 -8.64 3.57
N TYR A 58 0.27 -9.44 2.51
CA TYR A 58 0.58 -10.87 2.53
C TYR A 58 2.05 -11.13 2.88
N TRP A 59 2.98 -10.39 2.25
CA TRP A 59 4.41 -10.53 2.48
C TRP A 59 4.77 -10.21 3.94
N TYR A 60 4.23 -9.11 4.47
CA TYR A 60 4.47 -8.68 5.85
C TYR A 60 3.98 -9.72 6.85
N LEU A 61 2.74 -10.20 6.69
CA LEU A 61 2.17 -11.23 7.56
C LEU A 61 2.96 -12.54 7.49
N LYS A 62 3.35 -12.96 6.29
CA LYS A 62 4.19 -14.15 6.10
C LYS A 62 5.54 -14.02 6.80
N LYS A 63 6.17 -12.85 6.76
CA LYS A 63 7.43 -12.58 7.46
C LYS A 63 7.28 -12.58 8.98
N LYS A 64 6.15 -12.12 9.49
CA LYS A 64 5.87 -12.03 10.93
C LYS A 64 5.47 -13.37 11.56
N LEU A 65 4.78 -14.22 10.82
CA LEU A 65 4.32 -15.53 11.30
C LEU A 65 5.38 -16.64 11.19
N HIS A 66 6.44 -16.42 10.40
CA HIS A 66 7.44 -17.45 10.08
C HIS A 66 8.86 -17.12 10.60
N ASN A 67 9.04 -15.94 11.21
CA ASN A 67 10.19 -15.59 12.05
C ASN A 67 9.83 -15.83 13.51
#